data_AF-A0A2E7QJM8-F1
#
_entry.id   AF-A0A2E7QJM8-F1
#
_cell.length_a   1.000
_cell.length_b   1.000
_cell.length_c   1.000
_cell.angle_alpha   90.00
_cell.angle_beta   90.00
_cell.angle_gamma   90.00
#
_symmetry.space_group_name_H-M   'P 1'
#
loop_
_entity.id
_entity.type
_entity.pdbx_description
1 polymer ?
#
loop_
_entity_poly.entity_id
_entity_poly.type
_entity_poly.pdbx_seq_one_letter_code
_entity_poly.pdbx_strand_id
1 'polypeptide(L)' 'MPIREALAELAAEGLAIFRPRRSAVVVTFSARQLLDMYEVLTVLEGLCANLTARRMSDEERDDLVILHSKIEKLLKIQAV' A
#
# COMPACT_ATOMS: atom_id res chain seq x y z
N MET A 1 -15.13 18.90 -11.46
CA MET A 1 -16.15 17.92 -10.99
C MET A 1 -15.36 16.85 -10.26
N PRO A 2 -15.72 16.54 -9.02
CA PRO A 2 -14.85 15.85 -8.06
C PRO A 2 -14.26 14.56 -8.61
N ILE A 3 -15.04 13.78 -9.36
CA ILE A 3 -14.59 12.52 -9.98
C ILE A 3 -13.43 12.73 -10.97
N ARG A 4 -13.48 13.79 -11.79
CA ARG A 4 -12.43 14.05 -12.78
C ARG A 4 -11.14 14.53 -12.13
N GLU A 5 -11.25 15.30 -11.05
CA GLU A 5 -10.10 15.77 -10.25
C GLU A 5 -9.43 14.60 -9.53
N ALA A 6 -10.20 13.73 -8.86
CA ALA A 6 -9.68 12.52 -8.24
C ALA A 6 -8.99 11.59 -9.26
N LEU A 7 -9.56 11.41 -10.46
CA LEU A 7 -8.92 10.63 -11.52
C LEU A 7 -7.65 11.29 -12.08
N ALA A 8 -7.58 12.62 -12.07
CA ALA A 8 -6.39 13.35 -12.47
C ALA A 8 -5.28 13.24 -11.42
N GLU A 9 -5.61 13.29 -10.12
CA GLU A 9 -4.69 13.05 -9.02
C GLU A 9 -4.11 11.63 -9.08
N LEU A 10 -4.97 10.61 -9.22
CA LEU A 10 -4.52 9.22 -9.39
C LEU A 10 -3.63 9.06 -10.63
N ALA A 11 -3.88 9.80 -11.71
CA ALA A 11 -3.02 9.76 -12.88
C ALA A 11 -1.67 10.46 -12.65
N ALA A 12 -1.65 11.55 -11.90
CA ALA A 12 -0.42 12.24 -11.51
C ALA A 12 0.46 11.38 -10.57
N GLU A 13 -0.17 10.58 -9.71
CA GLU A 13 0.49 9.58 -8.86
C GLU A 13 0.89 8.31 -9.62
N GLY A 14 0.56 8.21 -10.91
CA GLY A 14 0.87 7.03 -11.74
C GLY A 14 0.00 5.80 -11.42
N LEU A 15 -1.10 5.97 -10.69
CA LEU A 15 -2.05 4.92 -10.32
C LEU A 15 -3.17 4.70 -11.37
N ALA A 16 -3.38 5.67 -12.25
CA ALA A 16 -4.33 5.58 -13.36
C ALA A 16 -3.76 6.16 -14.66
N ILE A 17 -4.30 5.72 -15.80
CA ILE A 17 -3.97 6.28 -17.12
C ILE A 17 -5.24 6.65 -17.87
N PHE A 18 -5.23 7.82 -18.49
CA PHE A 18 -6.29 8.25 -19.40
C PHE A 18 -6.05 7.68 -20.80
N ARG A 19 -7.09 7.08 -21.38
CA ARG A 19 -7.09 6.62 -22.77
C ARG A 19 -8.03 7.50 -23.59
N PRO A 20 -7.64 7.93 -24.80
CA PRO A 20 -8.52 8.73 -25.65
C PRO A 20 -9.88 8.02 -25.85
N ARG A 21 -10.98 8.75 -25.63
CA ARG A 21 -12.37 8.27 -25.76
C ARG A 21 -12.77 7.12 -24.82
N ARG A 22 -12.02 6.88 -23.73
CA ARG A 22 -12.34 5.89 -22.70
C ARG A 22 -12.18 6.46 -21.29
N SER A 23 -12.88 5.87 -20.33
CA SER A 23 -12.69 6.13 -18.90
C SER A 23 -11.24 5.82 -18.48
N ALA A 24 -10.78 6.45 -17.41
CA ALA A 24 -9.48 6.14 -16.81
C ALA A 24 -9.38 4.65 -16.45
N VAL A 25 -8.20 4.07 -16.64
CA VAL A 25 -7.92 2.67 -16.28
C VAL A 25 -6.81 2.61 -15.25
N VAL A 26 -6.93 1.68 -14.29
CA VAL A 26 -5.91 1.45 -13.26
C VAL A 26 -4.66 0.88 -13.90
N VAL A 27 -3.49 1.33 -13.45
CA VAL A 27 -2.22 0.79 -13.94
C VAL A 27 -2.03 -0.66 -13.54
N THR A 28 -1.31 -1.41 -14.36
CA THR A 28 -0.87 -2.77 -14.04
C THR A 28 0.64 -2.77 -14.00
N PHE A 29 1.20 -3.38 -12.96
CA PHE A 29 2.64 -3.51 -12.81
C PHE A 29 3.09 -4.86 -13.34
N SER A 30 4.13 -4.86 -14.17
CA SER A 30 4.83 -6.08 -14.52
C SER A 30 5.61 -6.64 -13.33
N ALA A 31 5.90 -7.94 -13.34
CA ALA A 31 6.71 -8.57 -12.29
C ALA A 31 8.07 -7.88 -12.10
N ARG A 32 8.72 -7.43 -13.18
CA ARG A 32 9.98 -6.67 -13.11
C ARG A 32 9.81 -5.33 -12.39
N GLN A 33 8.78 -4.56 -12.75
CA GLN A 33 8.51 -3.28 -12.08
C GLN A 33 8.23 -3.47 -10.58
N LEU A 34 7.54 -4.55 -10.21
CA LEU A 34 7.33 -4.88 -8.80
C LEU A 34 8.65 -5.22 -8.10
N LEU A 35 9.53 -6.00 -8.72
CA LEU A 35 10.84 -6.34 -8.15
C LEU A 35 11.71 -5.08 -7.97
N ASP A 36 11.78 -4.21 -8.97
CA ASP A 36 12.53 -2.96 -8.90
C ASP A 36 11.99 -2.05 -7.77
N MET A 37 10.67 -2.02 -7.60
CA MET A 37 10.02 -1.28 -6.50
C MET A 37 10.35 -1.91 -5.13
N TYR A 38 10.30 -3.24 -5.01
CA TYR A 38 10.62 -3.95 -3.77
C TYR A 38 12.08 -3.79 -3.34
N GLU A 39 13.01 -3.65 -4.28
CA GLU A 39 14.42 -3.38 -3.96
C GLU A 39 14.58 -2.13 -3.10
N VAL A 40 13.82 -1.07 -3.40
CA VAL A 40 13.81 0.16 -2.61
C VAL A 40 12.94 0.04 -1.37
N LEU A 41 11.73 -0.51 -1.52
CA LEU A 41 10.77 -0.60 -0.41
C LEU A 41 11.30 -1.41 0.76
N THR A 42 11.94 -2.55 0.52
CA THR A 42 12.45 -3.42 1.60
C THR A 42 13.47 -2.72 2.49
N VAL A 43 14.32 -1.86 1.91
CA VAL A 43 15.28 -1.04 2.66
C VAL A 43 14.57 0.00 3.51
N LEU A 44 13.59 0.70 2.93
CA LEU A 44 12.80 1.71 3.65
C LEU A 44 11.96 1.08 4.76
N GLU A 45 11.32 -0.05 4.50
CA GLU A 45 10.53 -0.81 5.48
C GLU A 45 11.40 -1.26 6.65
N GLY A 46 12.59 -1.79 6.38
CA GLY A 46 13.55 -2.17 7.43
C GLY A 46 13.96 -0.99 8.31
N LEU A 47 14.24 0.16 7.70
CA LEU A 47 14.57 1.39 8.43
C LEU A 47 13.40 1.87 9.29
N CYS A 48 12.20 1.94 8.71
CA CYS A 48 10.98 2.31 9.42
C CYS A 48 10.73 1.37 10.61
N ALA A 49 10.81 0.06 10.39
CA ALA A 49 10.64 -0.94 11.44
C ALA A 49 11.67 -0.76 12.57
N ASN A 50 12.94 -0.51 12.24
CA ASN A 50 13.98 -0.28 13.25
C ASN A 50 13.71 0.97 14.09
N LEU A 51 13.34 2.08 13.44
CA LEU A 51 13.04 3.34 14.12
C LEU A 51 11.79 3.22 14.99
N THR A 52 10.72 2.62 14.47
CA THR A 52 9.48 2.41 15.20
C THR A 52 9.71 1.50 16.40
N ALA A 53 10.43 0.38 16.26
CA ALA A 53 10.70 -0.52 17.38
C ALA A 53 11.36 0.18 18.59
N ARG A 54 12.12 1.25 18.36
CA ARG A 54 12.80 2.04 19.41
C ARG A 54 11.98 3.20 19.95
N ARG A 55 11.00 3.69 19.18
CA ARG A 55 10.26 4.93 19.48
C ARG A 55 8.79 4.71 19.82
N MET A 56 8.26 3.54 19.50
CA MET A 56 6.86 3.18 19.70
C MET A 56 6.51 3.22 21.18
N SER A 57 5.41 3.91 21.48
CA SER A 57 4.80 3.93 22.80
C SER A 57 4.10 2.59 23.12
N ASP A 58 3.73 2.39 24.38
CA ASP A 58 3.01 1.18 24.79
C ASP A 58 1.59 1.12 24.17
N GLU A 59 0.92 2.26 24.00
CA GLU A 59 -0.39 2.34 23.34
C GLU A 59 -0.31 1.93 21.87
N GLU A 60 0.67 2.45 21.12
CA GLU A 60 0.89 2.06 19.72
C GLU A 60 1.26 0.57 19.58
N ARG A 61 1.93 0.00 20.60
CA ARG A 61 2.24 -1.44 20.65
C ARG A 61 0.98 -2.28 20.77
N ASP A 62 0.09 -1.89 21.68
CA ASP A 62 -1.17 -2.59 21.90
C ASP A 62 -2.05 -2.52 20.64
N ASP A 63 -2.13 -1.35 20.00
CA ASP A 63 -2.82 -1.17 18.72
C ASP A 63 -2.25 -2.06 17.61
N LEU A 64 -0.92 -2.17 17.53
CA LEU A 64 -0.25 -3.06 16.57
C LEU A 64 -0.62 -4.54 16.80
N VAL A 65 -0.67 -4.99 18.06
CA VAL A 65 -1.08 -6.35 18.42
C VAL A 65 -2.54 -6.61 18.05
N ILE A 66 -3.43 -5.64 18.30
CA ILE A 66 -4.84 -5.72 17.92
C ILE A 66 -4.98 -5.84 16.40
N LEU A 67 -4.27 -4.99 15.64
CA LEU A 67 -4.29 -5.02 14.18
C LEU A 67 -3.75 -6.35 13.64
N HIS A 68 -2.65 -6.86 14.20
CA HIS A 68 -2.09 -8.14 13.83
C HIS A 68 -3.08 -9.28 14.05
N SER A 69 -3.74 -9.33 15.22
CA SER A 69 -4.77 -10.33 15.50
C SER A 69 -5.95 -10.26 14.52
N LYS A 70 -6.34 -9.06 14.09
CA LYS A 70 -7.39 -8.88 13.09
C LYS A 70 -6.98 -9.45 11.73
N ILE A 71 -5.75 -9.21 11.29
CA ILE A 71 -5.21 -9.77 10.04
C ILE A 71 -5.15 -11.30 10.11
N GLU A 72 -4.63 -11.88 11.20
CA GLU A 72 -4.58 -13.33 11.37
C GLU A 72 -5.96 -13.99 11.27
N LYS A 73 -6.99 -13.37 11.88
CA LYS A 73 -8.36 -13.86 11.80
C LYS A 73 -8.89 -13.83 10.36
N LEU A 74 -8.64 -12.75 9.62
CA LEU A 74 -9.08 -12.62 8.22
C LEU A 74 -8.42 -13.65 7.30
N LEU A 75 -7.11 -13.90 7.47
CA LEU A 75 -6.39 -14.90 6.70
C LEU A 75 -6.89 -16.33 6.98
N LYS A 76 -7.23 -16.64 8.23
CA LYS A 76 -7.82 -17.94 8.60
C LYS A 76 -9.22 -18.15 8.02
N ILE A 77 -9.99 -17.07 7.81
CA ILE A 77 -11.33 -17.14 7.22
C ILE A 77 -11.27 -17.39 5.70
N GLN A 78 -10.23 -16.94 5.01
CA GLN A 78 -10.04 -17.18 3.56
C GLN A 78 -9.38 -18.52 3.22
N ALA A 79 -8.88 -19.27 4.20
CA ALA A 79 -8.16 -20.53 4.02
C ALA A 79 -9.04 -21.79 4.23
N VAL A 80 -10.38 -21.65 4.25
CA VAL A 80 -11.37 -22.73 4.33
C VAL A 80 -12.25 -22.70 3.09
#